data_AF-A0A8H2QIA7-F1
#
_entry.id   AF-A0A8H2QIA7-F1
#
_cell.length_a   1.000
_cell.length_b   1.000
_cell.length_c   1.000
_cell.angle_alpha   90.00
_cell.angle_beta   90.00
_cell.angle_gamma   90.00
#
_symmetry.space_group_name_H-M   'P 1'
#
loop_
_entity.id
_entity.type
_entity.pdbx_description
1 polymer ?
#
loop_
_entity_poly.entity_id
_entity_poly.type
_entity_poly.pdbx_seq_one_letter_code
_entity_poly.pdbx_strand_id
1 'polypeptide(L)'
;MKTELIKLKLKANSSTGETALHIKNTFIKACESLDTSIFEPLIEEDQNFQDLDKYRFLKSMKVVFDSCKEKGFKQTTMIKGHCESCYCDHKVYQFYTNQLVPAFAYIIHEENSQIEDIFACNLSSGMRVVEMGNLLNYDFWK
;
A
#
# COMPACT_ATOMS: atom_id res chain seq x y z
N MET A 1 -11.80 2.82 -34.57
CA MET A 1 -10.37 2.53 -34.30
C MET A 1 -10.29 1.92 -32.92
N LYS A 2 -9.98 0.62 -32.82
CA LYS A 2 -9.72 -0.07 -31.56
C LYS A 2 -8.31 0.30 -31.14
N THR A 3 -8.16 1.17 -30.15
CA THR A 3 -6.87 1.43 -29.54
C THR A 3 -6.47 0.15 -28.82
N GLU A 4 -5.44 -0.51 -29.32
CA GLU A 4 -4.78 -1.64 -28.69
C GLU A 4 -4.31 -1.18 -27.31
N LEU A 5 -5.14 -1.45 -26.28
CA LEU A 5 -4.74 -1.39 -24.89
C LEU A 5 -3.52 -2.29 -24.77
N ILE A 6 -2.41 -1.60 -24.58
CA ILE A 6 -1.06 -2.12 -24.49
C ILE A 6 -1.11 -3.40 -23.67
N LYS A 7 -0.63 -4.46 -24.30
CA LYS A 7 -0.30 -5.76 -23.72
C LYS A 7 0.57 -5.55 -22.47
N LEU A 8 -0.04 -5.21 -21.33
CA LEU A 8 0.51 -5.49 -20.01
C LEU A 8 0.32 -6.99 -19.80
N LYS A 9 1.14 -7.75 -20.53
CA LYS A 9 1.40 -9.16 -20.29
C LYS A 9 2.14 -9.23 -18.95
N LEU A 10 1.41 -9.14 -17.85
CA LEU A 10 1.67 -10.05 -16.75
C LEU A 10 1.58 -11.44 -17.37
N LYS A 11 2.72 -12.14 -17.47
CA LYS A 11 2.69 -13.57 -17.81
C LYS A 11 1.66 -14.23 -16.89
N ALA A 12 0.90 -15.16 -17.46
CA ALA A 12 -0.17 -15.91 -16.81
C ALA A 12 0.33 -16.86 -15.70
N ASN A 13 1.12 -16.35 -14.76
CA ASN A 13 1.27 -16.83 -13.39
C ASN A 13 0.63 -15.79 -12.48
N SER A 14 -0.58 -15.40 -12.83
CA SER A 14 -1.48 -14.62 -12.01
C SER A 14 -1.58 -15.25 -10.62
N SER A 15 -1.13 -14.54 -9.60
CA SER A 15 -1.27 -14.92 -8.20
C SER A 15 -2.75 -14.92 -7.82
N THR A 16 -3.48 -15.99 -8.11
CA THR A 16 -4.91 -16.12 -7.78
C THR A 16 -5.09 -16.66 -6.37
N GLY A 17 -6.08 -16.13 -5.63
CA GLY A 17 -6.49 -16.71 -4.36
C GLY A 17 -5.44 -16.54 -3.26
N GLU A 18 -4.89 -17.65 -2.76
CA GLU A 18 -3.95 -17.66 -1.63
C GLU A 18 -2.68 -16.85 -1.91
N THR A 19 -2.20 -16.83 -3.15
CA THR A 19 -0.99 -16.08 -3.51
C THR A 19 -1.23 -14.56 -3.50
N ALA A 20 -2.36 -14.07 -4.05
CA ALA A 20 -2.71 -12.64 -3.95
C ALA A 20 -2.86 -12.21 -2.48
N LEU A 21 -3.51 -13.04 -1.67
CA LEU A 21 -3.64 -12.79 -0.24
C LEU A 21 -2.27 -12.74 0.46
N HIS A 22 -1.35 -13.63 0.09
CA HIS A 22 0.02 -13.64 0.61
C HIS A 22 0.79 -12.37 0.22
N ILE A 23 0.72 -11.94 -1.04
CA ILE A 23 1.38 -10.72 -1.54
C ILE A 23 0.85 -9.50 -0.78
N LYS A 24 -0.48 -9.38 -0.67
CA LYS A 24 -1.14 -8.30 0.08
C LYS A 24 -0.74 -8.25 1.54
N ASN A 25 -0.79 -9.38 2.22
CA ASN A 25 -0.43 -9.45 3.65
C ASN A 25 1.05 -9.13 3.86
N THR A 26 1.92 -9.56 2.96
CA THR A 26 3.35 -9.25 3.01
C THR A 26 3.61 -7.78 2.73
N PHE A 27 2.90 -7.17 1.77
CA PHE A 27 2.96 -5.73 1.51
C PHE A 27 2.52 -4.91 2.72
N ILE A 28 1.39 -5.27 3.35
CA ILE A 28 0.90 -4.60 4.57
C ILE A 28 1.92 -4.76 5.69
N LYS A 29 2.48 -5.96 5.89
CA LYS A 29 3.52 -6.22 6.88
C LYS A 29 4.78 -5.39 6.66
N ALA A 30 5.20 -5.22 5.41
CA ALA A 30 6.32 -4.36 5.04
C ALA A 30 6.06 -2.90 5.42
N CYS A 31 4.83 -2.41 5.21
CA CYS A 31 4.41 -1.08 5.62
C CYS A 31 4.34 -0.92 7.15
N GLU A 32 3.76 -1.88 7.86
CA GLU A 32 3.69 -1.90 9.34
C GLU A 32 5.08 -1.97 9.98
N SER A 33 6.01 -2.72 9.39
CA SER A 33 7.39 -2.85 9.90
C SER A 33 8.34 -1.78 9.36
N LEU A 34 7.87 -0.89 8.47
CA LEU A 34 8.67 0.09 7.75
C LEU A 34 9.88 -0.55 7.03
N ASP A 35 9.72 -1.74 6.47
CA ASP A 35 10.81 -2.52 5.88
C ASP A 35 10.44 -3.09 4.51
N THR A 36 11.00 -2.50 3.46
CA THR A 36 10.77 -2.90 2.06
C THR A 36 11.35 -4.28 1.73
N SER A 37 12.37 -4.74 2.47
CA SER A 37 12.99 -6.06 2.24
C SER A 37 12.04 -7.22 2.51
N ILE A 38 10.98 -6.98 3.28
CA ILE A 38 9.90 -7.96 3.51
C ILE A 38 9.10 -8.20 2.22
N PHE A 39 8.91 -7.16 1.41
CA PHE A 39 8.08 -7.25 0.20
C PHE A 39 8.89 -7.53 -1.07
N GLU A 40 10.13 -7.05 -1.15
CA GLU A 40 11.02 -7.19 -2.31
C GLU A 40 11.11 -8.60 -2.92
N PRO A 41 11.18 -9.71 -2.14
CA PRO A 41 11.27 -11.06 -2.69
C PRO A 41 10.01 -11.52 -3.43
N LEU A 42 8.87 -10.86 -3.23
CA LEU A 42 7.60 -11.20 -3.87
C LEU A 42 7.31 -10.42 -5.15
N ILE A 43 8.20 -9.49 -5.53
CA ILE A 43 8.07 -8.69 -6.75
C ILE A 43 9.05 -9.26 -7.78
N GLU A 44 8.55 -9.66 -8.94
CA GLU A 44 9.41 -10.05 -10.06
C GLU A 44 10.07 -8.80 -10.70
N GLU A 45 11.23 -8.96 -11.35
CA GLU A 45 11.96 -7.81 -11.93
C GLU A 45 11.17 -7.09 -13.04
N ASP A 46 10.29 -7.80 -13.75
CA ASP A 46 9.45 -7.26 -14.83
C ASP A 46 8.08 -6.77 -14.35
N GLN A 47 7.81 -6.87 -13.04
CA GLN A 47 6.58 -6.39 -12.44
C GLN A 47 6.64 -4.89 -12.15
N ASN A 48 5.57 -4.19 -12.50
CA ASN A 48 5.42 -2.76 -12.26
C ASN A 48 4.29 -2.51 -11.26
N PHE A 49 4.46 -1.48 -10.46
CA PHE A 49 3.45 -0.94 -9.55
C PHE A 49 3.48 0.58 -9.61
N GLN A 50 2.31 1.23 -9.65
CA GLN A 50 2.21 2.69 -9.78
C GLN A 50 3.00 3.24 -11.00
N ASP A 51 2.98 2.53 -12.13
CA ASP A 51 3.80 2.81 -13.31
C ASP A 51 5.33 2.87 -13.04
N LEU A 52 5.80 2.28 -11.94
CA LEU A 52 7.20 2.17 -11.57
C LEU A 52 7.67 0.73 -11.67
N ASP A 53 8.87 0.52 -12.21
CA ASP A 53 9.57 -0.76 -12.08
C ASP A 53 9.81 -1.13 -10.61
N LYS A 54 10.04 -2.42 -10.36
CA LYS A 54 10.32 -2.99 -9.04
C LYS A 54 11.22 -2.10 -8.18
N TYR A 55 12.38 -1.68 -8.68
CA TYR A 55 13.36 -0.95 -7.89
C TYR A 55 12.92 0.48 -7.60
N ARG A 56 12.26 1.14 -8.55
CA ARG A 56 11.71 2.48 -8.34
C ARG A 56 10.54 2.47 -7.36
N PHE A 57 9.69 1.45 -7.42
CA PHE A 57 8.60 1.27 -6.46
C PHE A 57 9.13 0.98 -5.05
N LEU A 58 10.06 0.04 -4.90
CA LEU A 58 10.69 -0.24 -3.60
C LEU A 58 11.43 1.00 -3.05
N LYS A 59 12.07 1.78 -3.92
CA LYS A 59 12.71 3.04 -3.53
C LYS A 59 11.69 4.08 -3.05
N SER A 60 10.54 4.21 -3.71
CA SER A 60 9.50 5.16 -3.27
C SER A 60 8.93 4.78 -1.90
N MET A 61 8.67 3.49 -1.67
CA MET A 61 8.30 2.97 -0.34
C MET A 61 9.39 3.27 0.69
N LYS A 62 10.65 2.97 0.36
CA LYS A 62 11.78 3.17 1.27
C LYS A 62 11.93 4.63 1.69
N VAL A 63 11.76 5.58 0.79
CA VAL A 63 11.80 7.02 1.12
C VAL A 63 10.76 7.39 2.18
N VAL A 64 9.53 6.89 2.03
CA VAL A 64 8.45 7.11 3.00
C VAL A 64 8.78 6.45 4.33
N PHE A 65 9.29 5.22 4.31
CA PHE A 65 9.64 4.47 5.50
C PHE A 65 10.81 5.10 6.27
N ASP A 66 11.85 5.51 5.56
CA ASP A 66 13.01 6.19 6.13
C ASP A 66 12.57 7.52 6.76
N SER A 67 11.67 8.28 6.14
CA SER A 67 11.11 9.51 6.75
C SER A 67 10.36 9.25 8.06
N CYS A 68 9.68 8.11 8.19
CA CYS A 68 9.07 7.71 9.47
C CYS A 68 10.14 7.33 10.50
N LYS A 69 11.17 6.58 10.10
CA LYS A 69 12.28 6.16 10.97
C LYS A 69 13.12 7.33 11.45
N GLU A 70 13.38 8.32 10.60
CA GLU A 70 14.09 9.56 10.95
C GLU A 70 13.37 10.34 12.06
N LYS A 71 12.04 10.24 12.12
CA LYS A 71 11.20 10.80 13.20
C LYS A 71 11.14 9.92 14.45
N GLY A 72 11.84 8.78 14.47
CA GLY A 72 11.93 7.84 15.59
C GLY A 72 10.89 6.73 15.59
N PHE A 73 10.05 6.61 14.56
CA PHE A 73 9.04 5.55 14.49
C PHE A 73 9.65 4.23 14.02
N LYS A 74 9.32 3.14 14.73
CA LYS A 74 9.80 1.79 14.39
C LYS A 74 8.77 0.96 13.63
N GLN A 75 7.50 1.31 13.76
CA GLN A 75 6.38 0.60 13.16
C GLN A 75 5.24 1.58 12.84
N THR A 76 4.29 1.11 12.04
CA THR A 76 3.01 1.77 11.82
C THR A 76 1.87 0.80 12.11
N THR A 77 0.68 1.36 12.32
CA THR A 77 -0.56 0.60 12.48
C THR A 77 -1.44 0.80 11.26
N MET A 78 -1.87 -0.30 10.64
CA MET A 78 -2.76 -0.24 9.49
C MET A 78 -4.22 -0.08 9.92
N ILE A 79 -4.89 0.92 9.35
CA ILE A 79 -6.33 1.16 9.48
C ILE A 79 -6.94 1.29 8.09
N LYS A 80 -8.07 0.62 7.86
CA LYS A 80 -8.79 0.70 6.59
C LYS A 80 -9.54 2.04 6.49
N GLY A 81 -9.51 2.62 5.30
CA GLY A 81 -10.32 3.79 4.94
C GLY A 81 -10.78 3.70 3.50
N HIS A 82 -11.10 4.85 2.92
CA HIS A 82 -11.43 4.96 1.50
C HIS A 82 -10.71 6.15 0.86
N CYS A 83 -10.58 6.12 -0.45
CA CYS A 83 -10.00 7.22 -1.21
C CYS A 83 -11.08 8.28 -1.47
N GLU A 84 -10.73 9.55 -1.32
CA GLU A 84 -11.64 10.69 -1.50
C GLU A 84 -11.31 11.50 -2.77
N SER A 85 -10.50 10.95 -3.68
CA SER A 85 -10.08 11.63 -4.91
C SER A 85 -9.95 10.68 -6.09
N CYS A 86 -8.74 10.18 -6.39
CA CYS A 86 -8.43 9.51 -7.66
C CYS A 86 -9.30 8.27 -7.93
N TYR A 87 -9.66 7.56 -6.86
CA TYR A 87 -10.47 6.34 -6.91
C TYR A 87 -11.53 6.43 -5.82
N CYS A 88 -12.45 7.39 -5.92
CA CYS A 88 -13.48 7.62 -4.90
C CYS A 88 -14.10 6.30 -4.40
N ASP A 89 -14.25 6.20 -3.07
CA ASP A 89 -14.82 5.08 -2.33
C ASP A 89 -14.04 3.75 -2.42
N HIS A 90 -12.92 3.69 -3.14
CA HIS A 90 -12.06 2.50 -3.15
C HIS A 90 -11.39 2.32 -1.79
N LYS A 91 -11.25 1.07 -1.36
CA LYS A 91 -10.60 0.71 -0.10
C LYS A 91 -9.15 1.17 -0.09
N VAL A 92 -8.76 1.86 0.98
CA VAL A 92 -7.40 2.34 1.22
C VAL A 92 -6.86 1.70 2.49
N TYR A 93 -5.58 1.34 2.46
CA TYR A 93 -4.81 0.90 3.62
C TYR A 93 -3.99 2.10 4.10
N GLN A 94 -4.33 2.60 5.28
CA GLN A 94 -3.75 3.83 5.83
C GLN A 94 -2.84 3.44 6.99
N PHE A 95 -1.62 3.99 7.02
CA PHE A 95 -0.60 3.58 7.97
C PHE A 95 -0.31 4.74 8.91
N TYR A 96 -0.65 4.53 10.18
CA TYR A 96 -0.55 5.53 11.23
C TYR A 96 0.70 5.30 12.07
N THR A 97 1.34 6.38 12.46
CA THR A 97 2.33 6.39 13.55
C THR A 97 1.59 6.74 14.85
N ASN A 98 2.19 7.49 15.77
CA ASN A 98 1.47 8.05 16.94
C ASN A 98 0.68 9.33 16.62
N GLN A 99 0.48 9.63 15.34
CA GLN A 99 -0.22 10.82 14.85
C GLN A 99 -1.68 10.52 14.50
N LEU A 100 -2.51 11.55 14.55
CA LEU A 100 -3.95 11.45 14.26
C LEU A 100 -4.28 11.41 12.76
N VAL A 101 -3.28 11.65 11.92
CA VAL A 101 -3.32 11.55 10.46
C VAL A 101 -2.38 10.44 10.02
N PRO A 102 -2.73 9.68 8.96
CA PRO A 102 -1.86 8.62 8.48
C PRO A 102 -0.55 9.23 7.97
N ALA A 103 0.56 8.55 8.25
CA ALA A 103 1.86 8.94 7.73
C ALA A 103 1.93 8.73 6.21
N PHE A 104 1.24 7.70 5.71
CA PHE A 104 1.09 7.38 4.30
C PHE A 104 -0.08 6.40 4.10
N ALA A 105 -0.51 6.24 2.85
CA ALA A 105 -1.60 5.33 2.51
C ALA A 105 -1.42 4.74 1.11
N TYR A 106 -1.97 3.55 0.89
CA TYR A 106 -1.93 2.85 -0.39
C TYR A 106 -3.30 2.27 -0.77
N ILE A 107 -3.59 2.24 -2.06
CA ILE A 107 -4.64 1.42 -2.64
C ILE A 107 -3.98 0.14 -3.16
N ILE A 108 -4.59 -0.99 -2.86
CA ILE A 108 -4.25 -2.29 -3.46
C ILE A 108 -5.40 -2.61 -4.39
N HIS A 109 -5.18 -2.48 -5.70
CA HIS A 109 -6.19 -2.76 -6.71
C HIS A 109 -6.25 -4.26 -6.97
N GLU A 110 -7.42 -4.85 -6.73
CA GLU A 110 -7.66 -6.27 -6.86
C GLU A 110 -8.77 -6.53 -7.89
N GLU A 111 -8.47 -7.23 -8.98
CA GLU A 111 -9.46 -7.75 -9.91
C GLU A 111 -9.36 -9.27 -9.99
N ASN A 112 -10.50 -9.96 -10.04
CA ASN A 112 -10.56 -11.42 -10.21
C ASN A 112 -9.66 -12.22 -9.23
N SER A 113 -9.55 -11.76 -7.99
CA SER A 113 -8.68 -12.33 -6.94
C SER A 113 -7.17 -12.26 -7.25
N GLN A 114 -6.75 -11.28 -8.05
CA GLN A 114 -5.37 -10.98 -8.37
C GLN A 114 -5.06 -9.53 -8.00
N ILE A 115 -3.83 -9.25 -7.56
CA ILE A 115 -3.37 -7.88 -7.38
C ILE A 115 -2.93 -7.36 -8.73
N GLU A 116 -3.62 -6.35 -9.24
CA GLU A 116 -3.27 -5.70 -10.50
C GLU A 116 -2.25 -4.58 -10.28
N ASP A 117 -2.44 -3.79 -9.23
CA ASP A 117 -1.59 -2.66 -8.92
C ASP A 117 -1.60 -2.33 -7.42
N ILE A 118 -0.55 -1.65 -6.98
CA ILE A 118 -0.42 -1.06 -5.66
C ILE A 118 0.14 0.35 -5.84
N PHE A 119 -0.60 1.35 -5.37
CA PHE A 119 -0.20 2.74 -5.58
C PHE A 119 -0.56 3.62 -4.39
N ALA A 120 0.25 4.66 -4.21
CA ALA A 120 0.07 5.62 -3.12
C ALA A 120 -1.26 6.37 -3.22
N CYS A 121 -1.93 6.55 -2.09
CA CYS A 121 -3.13 7.37 -1.97
C CYS A 121 -2.78 8.64 -1.17
N ASN A 122 -2.92 9.80 -1.81
CA ASN A 122 -2.58 11.10 -1.19
C ASN A 122 -3.79 11.81 -0.54
N LEU A 123 -5.01 11.32 -0.78
CA LEU A 123 -6.23 11.88 -0.22
C LEU A 123 -7.17 10.75 0.24
N SER A 124 -6.73 10.04 1.27
CA SER A 124 -7.55 9.02 1.94
C SER A 124 -8.42 9.66 3.03
N SER A 125 -9.49 8.99 3.43
CA SER A 125 -10.48 9.49 4.39
C SER A 125 -9.87 9.88 5.75
N GLY A 126 -8.84 9.17 6.19
CA GLY A 126 -8.08 9.47 7.40
C GLY A 126 -7.26 10.76 7.33
N MET A 127 -7.08 11.37 6.16
CA MET A 127 -6.46 12.69 5.99
C MET A 127 -7.43 13.83 6.31
N ARG A 128 -8.75 13.59 6.27
CA ARG A 128 -9.78 14.60 6.54
C ARG A 128 -10.51 14.41 7.85
N VAL A 129 -10.75 13.15 8.23
CA VAL A 129 -11.53 12.82 9.42
C VAL A 129 -10.61 12.20 10.47
N VAL A 130 -10.35 12.95 11.54
CA VAL A 130 -9.81 12.38 12.78
C VAL A 130 -10.97 11.70 13.51
N GLU A 131 -11.27 10.45 13.18
CA GLU A 131 -12.14 9.64 14.03
C GLU A 131 -11.34 9.18 15.26
N MET A 132 -11.23 10.06 16.26
CA MET A 132 -10.59 9.75 17.54
C MET A 132 -11.13 8.43 18.14
N GLY A 133 -12.42 8.13 17.97
CA GLY A 133 -13.04 6.90 18.48
C GLY A 133 -12.46 5.62 17.88
N ASN A 134 -12.03 5.64 16.61
CA ASN A 134 -11.40 4.48 15.98
C ASN A 134 -9.94 4.34 16.37
N LEU A 135 -9.23 5.46 16.56
CA LEU A 135 -7.83 5.45 17.01
C LEU A 135 -7.67 4.98 18.47
N LEU A 136 -8.65 5.26 19.34
CA LEU A 136 -8.61 4.82 20.74
C LEU A 136 -8.68 3.29 20.92
N ASN A 137 -9.11 2.54 19.91
CA ASN A 137 -9.12 1.08 19.92
C ASN A 137 -7.77 0.45 19.52
N TYR A 138 -6.82 1.24 19.04
CA TYR A 138 -5.48 0.79 18.65
C TYR A 138 -4.44 1.28 19.65
N ASP A 139 -3.56 0.37 20.06
CA ASP A 139 -2.55 0.63 21.09
C ASP A 139 -1.33 1.35 20.48
N PHE A 140 -1.51 2.61 20.10
CA PHE A 140 -0.50 3.44 19.42
C PHE A 140 0.77 3.72 20.25
N TRP A 141 0.72 3.47 21.56
CA TRP A 141 1.71 3.95 22.53
C TRP A 141 2.55 2.83 23.18
N LYS A 142 2.45 1.59 22.67
CA LYS A 142 3.32 0.48 23.08
C LYS A 142 4.58 0.36 22.21
#